data_AF-A0A7Y7D7V4-F1
#
_entry.id   AF-A0A7Y7D7V4-F1
#
_cell.length_a   1.000
_cell.length_b   1.000
_cell.length_c   1.000
_cell.angle_alpha   90.00
_cell.angle_beta   90.00
_cell.angle_gamma   90.00
#
_symmetry.space_group_name_H-M   'P 1'
#
loop_
_entity.id
_entity.type
_entity.pdbx_description
1 polymer ?
#
loop_
_entity_poly.entity_id
_entity_poly.type
_entity_poly.pdbx_seq_one_letter_code
_entity_poly.pdbx_strand_id
1 'polypeptide(L)'
;MSAVAYRSFHQRNTQNKHIASQLHKAQCAVNKLADTGLTVIDVKITGSRPVIEIQYQKRCEYLNGTSVGRRNLSGDIEEKMTSIFCHCEVIWVQPDYVAQLARMKGNKNG
;
A
#
# COMPACT_ATOMS: atom_id res chain seq x y z
N MET A 1 -16.82 40.56 8.67
CA MET A 1 -16.76 39.10 8.39
C MET A 1 -16.90 38.35 9.71
N SER A 2 -17.85 37.42 9.82
CA SER A 2 -18.14 36.70 11.06
C SER A 2 -17.05 35.65 11.38
N ALA A 3 -16.75 35.46 12.67
CA ALA A 3 -15.76 34.48 13.13
C ALA A 3 -16.04 33.04 12.65
N VAL A 4 -17.31 32.72 12.37
CA VAL A 4 -17.77 31.43 11.84
C VAL A 4 -17.30 31.20 10.40
N ALA A 5 -17.36 32.23 9.54
CA ALA A 5 -16.89 32.14 8.15
C ALA A 5 -15.36 32.03 8.06
N TYR A 6 -14.62 32.65 8.99
CA TYR A 6 -13.17 32.57 9.06
C TYR A 6 -12.68 31.17 9.50
N ARG A 7 -13.36 30.55 10.48
CA ARG A 7 -13.03 29.18 10.93
C ARG A 7 -13.31 28.13 9.86
N SER A 8 -14.43 28.23 9.14
CA SER A 8 -14.77 27.28 8.07
C SER A 8 -13.81 27.38 6.87
N PHE A 9 -13.36 28.59 6.53
CA PHE A 9 -12.34 28.81 5.49
C PHE A 9 -10.98 28.22 5.88
N HIS A 10 -10.51 28.46 7.11
CA HIS A 10 -9.25 27.88 7.60
C HIS A 10 -9.28 26.35 7.67
N GLN A 11 -10.40 25.78 8.11
CA GLN A 11 -10.58 24.33 8.15
C GLN A 11 -10.51 23.69 6.75
N ARG A 12 -11.17 24.31 5.74
CA ARG A 12 -11.07 23.87 4.34
C ARG A 12 -9.65 23.97 3.79
N ASN A 13 -8.93 25.04 4.13
CA ASN A 13 -7.54 25.20 3.70
C ASN A 13 -6.63 24.11 4.31
N THR A 14 -6.80 23.78 5.58
CA THR A 14 -6.08 22.68 6.24
C THR A 14 -6.40 21.32 5.62
N GLN A 15 -7.68 21.06 5.32
CA GLN A 15 -8.09 19.82 4.65
C GLN A 15 -7.50 19.72 3.24
N ASN A 16 -7.56 20.79 2.45
CA ASN A 16 -7.00 20.82 1.10
C ASN A 16 -5.48 20.64 1.11
N LYS A 17 -4.78 21.26 2.06
CA LYS A 17 -3.34 21.05 2.29
C LYS A 17 -3.04 19.58 2.62
N HIS A 18 -3.87 18.96 3.45
CA HIS A 18 -3.73 17.54 3.77
C HIS A 18 -3.91 16.67 2.52
N ILE A 19 -4.97 16.88 1.75
CA ILE A 19 -5.24 16.15 0.51
C ILE A 19 -4.07 16.28 -0.47
N ALA A 20 -3.60 17.51 -0.70
CA ALA A 20 -2.46 17.77 -1.59
C ALA A 20 -1.18 17.07 -1.10
N SER A 21 -0.92 17.07 0.21
CA SER A 21 0.22 16.37 0.79
C SER A 21 0.14 14.85 0.59
N GLN A 22 -1.04 14.25 0.76
CA GLN A 22 -1.22 12.81 0.54
C GLN A 22 -1.12 12.42 -0.94
N LEU A 23 -1.69 13.24 -1.83
CA LEU A 23 -1.53 13.09 -3.28
C LEU A 23 -0.06 13.13 -3.69
N HIS A 24 0.70 14.09 -3.17
CA HIS A 24 2.12 14.21 -3.48
C HIS A 24 2.91 12.99 -3.01
N LYS A 25 2.66 12.50 -1.78
CA LYS A 25 3.30 11.27 -1.27
C LYS A 25 2.98 10.06 -2.15
N ALA A 26 1.71 9.87 -2.50
CA ALA A 26 1.28 8.78 -3.36
C ALA A 26 1.96 8.86 -4.73
N GLN A 27 2.00 10.04 -5.35
CA GLN A 27 2.67 10.25 -6.64
C GLN A 27 4.17 9.91 -6.57
N CYS A 28 4.87 10.38 -5.54
CA CYS A 28 6.29 10.05 -5.34
C CYS A 28 6.52 8.54 -5.16
N ALA A 29 5.65 7.87 -4.40
CA ALA A 29 5.74 6.43 -4.19
C ALA A 29 5.47 5.66 -5.49
N VAL A 30 4.43 6.02 -6.24
CA VAL A 30 4.07 5.39 -7.53
C VAL A 30 5.22 5.52 -8.54
N ASN A 31 5.81 6.71 -8.67
CA ASN A 31 6.93 6.90 -9.60
C ASN A 31 8.11 6.00 -9.24
N LYS A 32 8.49 5.93 -7.96
CA LYS A 32 9.59 5.07 -7.52
C LYS A 32 9.28 3.58 -7.70
N LEU A 33 8.05 3.15 -7.43
CA LEU A 33 7.62 1.77 -7.70
C LEU A 33 7.73 1.45 -9.20
N ALA A 34 7.25 2.35 -10.07
CA ALA A 34 7.36 2.19 -11.51
C ALA A 34 8.83 2.15 -11.98
N ASP A 35 9.69 3.01 -11.44
CA ASP A 35 11.13 3.04 -11.73
C ASP A 35 11.83 1.73 -11.34
N THR A 36 11.35 1.06 -10.29
CA THR A 36 11.83 -0.28 -9.89
C THR A 36 11.27 -1.42 -10.75
N GLY A 37 10.37 -1.10 -11.69
CA GLY A 37 9.72 -2.04 -12.60
C GLY A 37 8.49 -2.74 -12.01
N LEU A 38 7.91 -2.23 -10.93
CA LEU A 38 6.68 -2.76 -10.34
C LEU A 38 5.46 -2.12 -10.99
N THR A 39 4.41 -2.93 -11.21
CA THR A 39 3.14 -2.46 -11.77
C THR A 39 2.18 -2.06 -10.66
N VAL A 40 1.78 -0.79 -10.65
CA VAL A 40 0.71 -0.28 -9.79
C VAL A 40 -0.65 -0.59 -10.40
N ILE A 41 -1.56 -1.16 -9.61
CA ILE A 41 -2.92 -1.52 -10.02
C ILE A 41 -3.93 -0.50 -9.49
N ASP A 42 -3.77 -0.05 -8.24
CA ASP A 42 -4.72 0.86 -7.60
C ASP A 42 -4.01 1.79 -6.61
N VAL A 43 -4.57 2.99 -6.41
CA VAL A 43 -4.08 3.99 -5.45
C VAL A 43 -5.27 4.57 -4.71
N LYS A 44 -5.32 4.32 -3.39
CA LYS A 44 -6.36 4.83 -2.50
C LYS A 44 -5.76 5.89 -1.59
N ILE A 45 -6.29 7.09 -1.66
CA ILE A 45 -5.90 8.20 -0.79
C ILE A 45 -6.93 8.30 0.32
N THR A 46 -6.77 7.46 1.34
CA THR A 46 -7.65 7.39 2.50
C THR A 46 -6.87 7.55 3.80
N GLY A 47 -7.48 8.18 4.79
CA GLY A 47 -6.88 8.35 6.11
C GLY A 47 -5.56 9.14 6.11
N SER A 48 -4.64 8.74 7.00
CA SER A 48 -3.37 9.43 7.21
C SER A 48 -2.24 8.98 6.28
N ARG A 49 -2.45 7.87 5.55
CA ARG A 49 -1.44 7.20 4.73
C ARG A 49 -2.10 6.64 3.45
N PRO A 50 -1.62 7.00 2.25
CA PRO A 50 -2.14 6.42 1.02
C PRO A 50 -1.80 4.94 0.95
N VAL A 51 -2.72 4.17 0.37
CA VAL A 51 -2.56 2.73 0.11
C VAL A 51 -2.38 2.52 -1.38
N ILE A 52 -1.33 1.81 -1.78
CA ILE A 52 -1.00 1.51 -3.16
C ILE A 52 -1.05 0.00 -3.34
N GLU A 53 -1.88 -0.46 -4.26
CA GLU A 53 -1.95 -1.87 -4.64
C GLU A 53 -1.07 -2.11 -5.86
N ILE A 54 -0.20 -3.12 -5.78
CA ILE A 54 0.69 -3.51 -6.88
C ILE A 54 0.41 -4.94 -7.30
N GLN A 55 0.72 -5.24 -8.55
CA GLN A 55 0.73 -6.61 -9.03
C GLN A 55 1.89 -7.38 -8.41
N TYR A 56 1.65 -8.62 -7.97
CA TYR A 56 2.75 -9.48 -7.58
C TYR A 56 3.72 -9.69 -8.73
N GLN A 57 4.99 -9.46 -8.44
CA GLN A 57 6.12 -9.80 -9.28
C GLN A 57 7.24 -10.31 -8.36
N LYS A 58 8.18 -11.08 -8.92
CA LYS A 58 9.35 -11.56 -8.14
C LYS A 58 10.12 -10.40 -7.48
N ARG A 59 10.12 -9.22 -8.12
CA ARG A 59 10.75 -8.00 -7.60
C ARG A 59 10.09 -7.44 -6.33
N CYS A 60 8.88 -7.86 -5.97
CA CYS A 60 8.23 -7.46 -4.72
C CYS A 60 9.03 -7.88 -3.47
N GLU A 61 9.95 -8.84 -3.59
CA GLU A 61 10.90 -9.22 -2.52
C GLU A 61 11.70 -8.01 -2.00
N TYR A 62 12.02 -7.03 -2.86
CA TYR A 62 12.69 -5.77 -2.47
C TYR A 62 11.91 -4.96 -1.42
N LEU A 63 10.58 -5.06 -1.43
CA LEU A 63 9.73 -4.29 -0.53
C LEU A 63 9.72 -4.86 0.89
N ASN A 64 10.33 -6.03 1.16
CA ASN A 64 10.36 -6.67 2.47
C ASN A 64 8.96 -6.75 3.12
N GLY A 65 7.98 -7.22 2.35
CA GLY A 65 6.59 -7.30 2.79
C GLY A 65 6.41 -8.22 3.99
N THR A 66 5.49 -7.86 4.87
CA THR A 66 4.97 -8.72 5.93
C THR A 66 3.68 -9.38 5.46
N SER A 67 3.57 -10.69 5.69
CA SER A 67 2.35 -11.46 5.41
C SER A 67 1.26 -11.12 6.42
N VAL A 68 0.10 -10.71 5.90
CA VAL A 68 -1.15 -10.51 6.61
C VAL A 68 -2.18 -11.44 5.98
N GLY A 69 -2.38 -12.61 6.58
CA GLY A 69 -3.36 -13.58 6.11
C GLY A 69 -4.75 -12.94 5.99
N ARG A 70 -5.34 -13.03 4.79
CA ARG A 70 -6.69 -12.51 4.52
C ARG A 70 -7.56 -13.63 4.00
N ARG A 71 -8.74 -13.82 4.60
CA ARG A 71 -9.75 -14.69 3.98
C ARG A 71 -10.36 -13.95 2.80
N ASN A 72 -10.35 -14.57 1.63
CA ASN A 72 -11.09 -14.09 0.48
C ASN A 72 -12.60 -14.41 0.64
N LEU A 73 -13.41 -13.95 -0.30
CA LEU A 73 -14.88 -14.15 -0.26
C LEU A 73 -15.28 -15.63 -0.39
N SER A 74 -14.42 -16.45 -0.99
CA SER A 74 -14.59 -17.90 -1.13
C SER A 74 -14.23 -18.67 0.14
N GLY A 75 -13.65 -18.00 1.15
CA GLY A 75 -13.19 -18.60 2.39
C GLY A 75 -11.75 -19.10 2.35
N ASP A 76 -11.07 -19.01 1.21
CA ASP A 76 -9.66 -19.37 1.07
C ASP A 76 -8.77 -18.31 1.73
N ILE A 77 -7.63 -18.75 2.26
CA ILE A 77 -6.64 -17.86 2.84
C ILE A 77 -5.74 -17.36 1.71
N GLU A 78 -5.94 -16.12 1.28
CA GLU A 78 -4.99 -15.42 0.43
C GLU A 78 -3.89 -14.79 1.28
N GLU A 79 -2.65 -15.01 0.87
CA GLU A 79 -1.50 -14.39 1.49
C GLU A 79 -1.34 -12.96 0.95
N LYS A 80 -1.98 -12.00 1.62
CA LYS A 80 -1.77 -10.58 1.33
C LYS A 80 -0.48 -10.14 1.99
N MET A 81 0.37 -9.46 1.23
CA MET A 81 1.60 -8.85 1.73
C MET A 81 1.38 -7.35 1.88
N THR A 82 1.99 -6.75 2.91
CA THR A 82 1.99 -5.31 3.12
C THR A 82 3.40 -4.82 3.47
N SER A 83 3.76 -3.63 3.01
CA SER A 83 5.00 -2.94 3.36
C SER A 83 4.80 -1.43 3.42
N ILE A 84 5.68 -0.73 4.13
CA ILE A 84 5.72 0.73 4.12
C ILE A 84 6.81 1.20 3.16
N PHE A 85 6.40 1.93 2.13
CA PHE A 85 7.29 2.47 1.12
C PHE A 85 6.97 3.94 0.85
N CYS A 86 7.98 4.81 0.97
CA CYS A 86 7.84 6.25 0.71
C CYS A 86 6.62 6.90 1.41
N HIS A 87 6.39 6.55 2.68
CA HIS A 87 5.25 7.00 3.48
C HIS A 87 3.86 6.53 2.99
N CYS A 88 3.80 5.55 2.09
CA CYS A 88 2.60 4.86 1.66
C CYS A 88 2.60 3.42 2.19
N GLU A 89 1.41 2.87 2.37
CA GLU A 89 1.25 1.43 2.54
C GLU A 89 1.20 0.81 1.14
N VAL A 90 2.04 -0.19 0.87
CA VAL A 90 2.05 -0.92 -0.39
C VAL A 90 1.57 -2.33 -0.13
N ILE A 91 0.57 -2.77 -0.89
CA ILE A 91 -0.06 -4.07 -0.72
C ILE A 91 -0.04 -4.87 -2.02
N TRP A 92 0.07 -6.19 -1.90
CA TRP A 92 -0.09 -7.12 -3.03
C TRP A 92 -0.56 -8.48 -2.53
N VAL A 93 -1.18 -9.26 -3.41
CA VAL A 93 -1.54 -10.66 -3.12
C VAL A 93 -0.41 -11.56 -3.62
N GLN A 94 0.18 -12.33 -2.72
CA GLN A 94 1.20 -13.31 -3.06
C GLN A 94 0.53 -14.57 -3.61
N PRO A 95 0.95 -15.08 -4.79
CA PRO A 95 0.40 -16.32 -5.33
C PRO A 95 0.69 -17.53 -4.44
N ASP A 96 -0.24 -18.47 -4.37
CA ASP A 96 -0.16 -19.65 -3.50
C ASP A 96 1.11 -20.49 -3.73
N TYR A 97 1.56 -20.63 -4.97
CA TYR A 97 2.77 -21.39 -5.28
C TYR A 97 4.02 -20.79 -4.64
N VAL A 98 4.08 -19.46 -4.47
CA VAL A 98 5.19 -18.76 -3.82
C VAL A 98 5.18 -19.04 -2.32
N ALA A 99 3.99 -18.96 -1.72
CA ALA A 99 3.77 -19.29 -0.31
C ALA A 99 4.16 -20.75 -0.01
N GLN A 100 3.76 -21.68 -0.88
CA GLN A 100 4.09 -23.10 -0.77
C GLN A 100 5.60 -23.35 -0.87
N LEU A 101 6.28 -22.71 -1.84
CA LEU A 101 7.74 -22.84 -1.98
C LEU A 101 8.50 -22.32 -0.75
N ALA A 102 8.05 -21.22 -0.14
CA ALA A 102 8.67 -20.70 1.08
C ALA A 102 8.54 -21.70 2.25
N ARG A 103 7.36 -22.31 2.42
CA ARG A 103 7.11 -23.35 3.44
C ARG A 103 7.98 -24.59 3.23
N MET A 104 8.11 -25.06 1.98
CA MET A 104 8.94 -26.22 1.66
C MET A 104 10.44 -25.97 1.91
N LYS A 105 10.92 -24.73 1.71
CA LYS A 105 12.31 -24.36 2.03
C LYS A 105 12.58 -24.27 3.52
N GLY A 106 11.61 -23.79 4.32
CA GLY A 106 11.72 -23.77 5.77
C GLY A 106 11.79 -25.16 6.41
N ASN A 107 11.15 -26.16 5.79
CA ASN A 107 11.06 -27.52 6.34
C ASN A 107 12.29 -28.41 6.05
N LYS A 108 13.24 -27.95 5.20
CA LYS A 108 14.48 -28.70 4.90
C LYS A 108 15.65 -28.37 5.84
N ASN A 109 15.44 -27.45 6.78
CA ASN A 109 16.42 -27.05 7.79
C ASN A 109 16.05 -27.55 9.20
N GLY A 110 15.16 -28.53 9.29
CA GLY A 110 14.73 -29.19 10.54
C GLY A 110 15.12 -30.66 10.56
#